data_AF-A0A258WUM9-F1
#
_entry.id   AF-A0A258WUM9-F1
#
_cell.length_a   1.000
_cell.length_b   1.000
_cell.length_c   1.000
_cell.angle_alpha   90.00
_cell.angle_beta   90.00
_cell.angle_gamma   90.00
#
_symmetry.space_group_name_H-M   'P 1'
#
loop_
_entity.id
_entity.type
_entity.pdbx_description
1 polymer ?
#
loop_
_entity_poly.entity_id
_entity_poly.type
_entity_poly.pdbx_seq_one_letter_code
_entity_poly.pdbx_strand_id
1 'polypeptide(L)' 'MRPLNAPVSLEFIKTDPRLSDMALVKLSRLSVQPVTDAEWDIILSLAGER' A
#
# COMPACT_ATOMS: atom_id res chain seq x y z
N MET A 1 -3.12 -12.00 13.17
CA MET A 1 -2.73 -11.69 11.79
C MET A 1 -3.48 -12.63 10.87
N ARG A 2 -4.21 -12.10 9.89
CA ARG A 2 -4.87 -12.87 8.84
C ARG A 2 -4.21 -12.51 7.49
N PRO A 3 -4.13 -13.45 6.54
CA PRO A 3 -3.71 -13.11 5.19
C PRO A 3 -4.76 -12.21 4.53
N LEU A 4 -4.30 -11.25 3.71
CA LEU A 4 -5.19 -10.46 2.87
C LEU A 4 -5.87 -11.38 1.86
N ASN A 5 -7.18 -11.23 1.66
CA ASN A 5 -7.93 -12.00 0.67
C ASN A 5 -7.42 -11.74 -0.75
N ALA A 6 -7.10 -10.49 -1.07
CA ALA A 6 -6.44 -10.10 -2.31
C ALA A 6 -5.07 -9.46 -2.00
N PRO A 7 -3.94 -10.13 -2.32
CA PRO A 7 -2.63 -9.52 -2.15
C PRO A 7 -2.48 -8.32 -3.10
N VAL A 8 -2.20 -7.15 -2.54
CA VAL A 8 -1.98 -5.93 -3.31
C VAL A 8 -0.58 -5.98 -3.92
N SER A 9 -0.49 -6.06 -5.24
CA SER A 9 0.80 -6.06 -5.94
C SER A 9 1.43 -4.67 -5.93
N LEU A 10 2.76 -4.62 -6.02
CA LEU A 10 3.50 -3.36 -6.12
C LEU A 10 3.10 -2.54 -7.37
N GLU A 11 2.67 -3.20 -8.44
CA GLU A 11 2.14 -2.54 -9.63
C GLU A 11 0.87 -1.76 -9.31
N PHE A 12 -0.08 -2.36 -8.58
CA PHE A 12 -1.30 -1.64 -8.16
C PHE A 12 -0.98 -0.39 -7.34
N ILE A 13 -0.04 -0.50 -6.39
CA ILE A 13 0.40 0.62 -5.55
C ILE A 13 1.02 1.74 -6.41
N LYS A 14 1.83 1.38 -7.42
CA LYS A 14 2.46 2.34 -8.33
C LYS A 14 1.49 2.98 -9.32
N THR A 15 0.45 2.25 -9.73
CA THR A 15 -0.56 2.77 -10.66
C THR A 15 -1.58 3.68 -9.99
N ASP A 16 -1.78 3.56 -8.67
CA ASP A 16 -2.74 4.38 -7.96
C ASP A 16 -2.14 5.76 -7.62
N PRO A 17 -2.66 6.86 -8.20
CA PRO A 17 -2.11 8.19 -7.95
C PRO A 17 -2.22 8.62 -6.49
N ARG A 18 -3.13 8.01 -5.71
CA ARG A 18 -3.31 8.31 -4.27
C ARG A 18 -2.17 7.77 -3.40
N LEU A 19 -1.47 6.73 -3.88
CA LEU A 19 -0.34 6.10 -3.20
C LEU A 19 1.02 6.53 -3.80
N SER A 20 1.01 7.49 -4.75
CA SER A 20 2.22 7.97 -5.41
C SER A 20 3.21 8.66 -4.46
N ASP A 21 2.73 9.22 -3.35
CA ASP A 21 3.57 9.84 -2.32
C ASP A 21 4.09 8.84 -1.28
N MET A 22 3.62 7.58 -1.32
CA MET A 22 3.96 6.58 -0.32
C MET A 22 5.46 6.29 -0.30
N ALA A 23 6.00 6.15 0.91
CA ALA A 23 7.42 5.83 1.12
C ALA A 23 7.84 4.58 0.33
N LEU A 24 6.96 3.59 0.17
CA LEU A 24 7.19 2.38 -0.61
C LEU A 24 7.51 2.66 -2.09
N VAL A 25 6.92 3.70 -2.66
CA VAL A 25 7.13 4.11 -4.04
C VAL A 25 8.39 4.99 -4.17
N LYS A 26 8.60 5.90 -3.22
CA LYS A 26 9.72 6.88 -3.26
C LYS A 26 11.05 6.31 -2.76
N LEU A 27 11.03 5.45 -1.75
CA LEU A 27 12.21 4.98 -1.01
C LEU A 27 12.33 3.45 -1.07
N SER A 28 12.57 2.94 -2.28
CA SER A 28 12.67 1.49 -2.58
C SER A 28 13.73 0.71 -1.78
N ARG A 29 14.69 1.40 -1.16
CA ARG A 29 15.76 0.80 -0.33
C ARG A 29 15.47 0.81 1.17
N LEU A 30 14.34 1.37 1.59
CA LEU A 30 13.98 1.47 3.01
C LEU A 30 13.20 0.21 3.43
N SER A 31 13.78 -0.60 4.32
CA SER A 31 13.15 -1.87 4.75
C SER A 31 11.95 -1.67 5.68
N VAL A 32 11.96 -0.62 6.50
CA VAL A 32 10.85 -0.26 7.40
C VAL A 32 10.40 1.14 7.05
N GLN A 33 9.16 1.25 6.60
CA GLN A 33 8.67 2.45 5.95
C GLN A 33 7.48 3.00 6.72
N PRO A 34 7.42 4.32 6.95
CA PRO A 34 6.23 4.92 7.54
C PRO A 34 5.07 4.81 6.54
N VAL A 35 3.90 4.43 7.05
CA VAL A 35 2.64 4.39 6.31
C VAL A 35 1.64 5.22 7.09
N THR A 36 0.95 6.13 6.41
CA THR A 36 -0.10 6.95 7.01
C THR A 36 -1.41 6.17 7.09
N ASP A 37 -2.31 6.58 7.99
CA ASP A 37 -3.62 5.92 8.14
C ASP A 37 -4.44 5.97 6.84
N ALA A 38 -4.34 7.06 6.07
CA ALA A 38 -5.02 7.21 4.78
C ALA A 38 -4.52 6.22 3.73
N GLU A 39 -3.19 6.03 3.63
CA GLU A 39 -2.60 5.04 2.72
C GLU A 39 -2.98 3.62 3.14
N TRP A 40 -2.99 3.34 4.45
CA TRP A 40 -3.39 2.06 4.99
C TRP A 40 -4.85 1.72 4.64
N ASP A 41 -5.74 2.71 4.77
CA ASP A 41 -7.16 2.57 4.43
C ASP A 41 -7.38 2.24 2.95
N ILE A 42 -6.63 2.89 2.07
CA ILE A 42 -6.65 2.63 0.62
C ILE A 42 -6.15 1.22 0.33
N ILE A 43 -5.05 0.78 0.96
CA ILE A 43 -4.51 -0.57 0.78
C ILE A 43 -5.51 -1.63 1.24
N LEU A 44 -6.17 -1.44 2.39
CA LEU A 44 -7.20 -2.36 2.88
C LEU A 44 -8.41 -2.41 1.94
N SER A 45 -8.81 -1.27 1.37
CA SER A 45 -9.87 -1.19 0.37
C SER A 45 -9.49 -1.92 -0.93
N LEU A 46 -8.24 -1.77 -1.40
CA LEU A 46 -7.70 -2.50 -2.56
C LEU A 46 -7.59 -4.00 -2.31
N ALA A 47 -7.29 -4.40 -1.06
CA ALA A 47 -7.21 -5.79 -0.65
C ALA A 47 -8.59 -6.45 -0.45
N GLY A 48 -9.69 -5.70 -0.58
CA GLY A 48 -11.05 -6.19 -0.38
C GLY A 48 -11.38 -6.53 1.08
N GLU A 49 -10.71 -5.88 2.05
CA GLU A 49 -11.04 -6.01 3.49
C GLU A 49 -12.07 -4.99 3.99
N ARG A 50 -12.60 -4.13 3.10
CA ARG A 50 -13.68 -3.18 3.40
C ARG A 50 -14.74 -3.16 2.31
#